data_AF-A0A7C1L060-F1
#
_entry.id   AF-A0A7C1L060-F1
#
_cell.length_a   1.000
_cell.length_b   1.000
_cell.length_c   1.000
_cell.angle_alpha   90.00
_cell.angle_beta   90.00
_cell.angle_gamma   90.00
#
_symmetry.space_group_name_H-M   'P 1'
#
loop_
_entity.id
_entity.type
_entity.pdbx_description
1 polymer ?
#
loop_
_entity_poly.entity_id
_entity_poly.type
_entity_poly.pdbx_seq_one_letter_code
_entity_poly.pdbx_strand_id
1 'polypeptide(L)'
;MNPLSDFEEQYDDHYAKQYGKYRIIRVKEAVEKFLEFRDYSKGIARIKCTNPVCDHEYFRPFVASLKWACKNWYLCPSCHQKKLLLLSEHLSENVLLTLPHSQLVLSMLKP
;
A
#
# COMPACT_ATOMS: atom_id res chain seq x y z
N MET A 1 -10.00 14.22 17.65
CA MET A 1 -10.63 14.52 16.34
C MET A 1 -10.15 13.47 15.37
N ASN A 2 -11.06 12.68 14.79
CA ASN A 2 -10.72 11.64 13.83
C ASN A 2 -10.72 12.28 12.44
N PRO A 3 -9.58 12.42 11.74
CA PRO A 3 -9.52 13.13 10.44
C PRO A 3 -10.44 12.55 9.35
N LEU A 4 -10.93 11.32 9.55
CA LEU A 4 -11.88 10.64 8.67
C LEU A 4 -13.30 11.18 8.76
N SER A 5 -13.77 11.61 9.94
CA SER A 5 -15.14 12.12 10.10
C SER A 5 -15.34 13.40 9.30
N ASP A 6 -14.35 14.29 9.37
CA ASP A 6 -14.39 15.59 8.71
C ASP A 6 -14.38 15.42 7.18
N PHE A 7 -13.69 14.37 6.69
CA PHE A 7 -13.68 14.02 5.27
C PHE A 7 -15.02 13.43 4.80
N GLU A 8 -15.70 12.64 5.62
CA GLU A 8 -17.02 12.08 5.29
C GLU A 8 -18.08 13.17 5.15
N GLU A 9 -18.08 14.16 6.04
CA GLU A 9 -19.00 15.30 5.99
C GLU A 9 -18.82 16.14 4.73
N GLN A 10 -17.58 16.36 4.31
CA GLN A 10 -17.24 17.17 3.14
C GLN A 10 -17.28 16.41 1.81
N TYR A 11 -17.45 15.08 1.84
CA TYR A 11 -17.32 14.25 0.64
C TYR A 11 -18.39 14.56 -0.42
N ASP A 12 -19.64 14.68 0.02
CA ASP A 12 -20.77 14.89 -0.87
C ASP A 12 -20.69 16.25 -1.57
N ASP A 13 -20.24 17.29 -0.87
CA ASP A 13 -20.13 18.65 -1.41
C ASP A 13 -18.95 18.81 -2.37
N HIS A 14 -17.79 18.26 -2.02
CA HIS A 14 -16.55 18.52 -2.76
C HIS A 14 -16.22 17.45 -3.82
N TYR A 15 -16.62 16.19 -3.61
CA TYR A 15 -16.10 15.06 -4.39
C TYR A 15 -17.17 14.20 -5.08
N ALA A 16 -18.41 14.16 -4.57
CA ALA A 16 -19.44 13.27 -5.15
C ALA A 16 -19.79 13.61 -6.61
N LYS A 17 -19.72 14.88 -7.01
CA LYS A 17 -19.99 15.32 -8.39
C LYS A 17 -18.99 14.76 -9.41
N GLN A 18 -17.72 14.58 -9.02
CA GLN A 18 -16.66 14.10 -9.91
C GLN A 18 -16.43 12.58 -9.79
N TYR A 19 -16.51 12.06 -8.57
CA TYR A 19 -16.06 10.69 -8.26
C TYR A 19 -17.19 9.71 -7.96
N GLY A 20 -18.42 10.20 -7.85
CA GLY A 20 -19.62 9.42 -7.57
C GLY A 20 -19.86 9.21 -6.08
N LYS A 21 -21.14 9.28 -5.69
CA LYS A 21 -21.59 9.25 -4.28
C LYS A 21 -21.16 8.00 -3.50
N TYR A 22 -21.10 6.83 -4.13
CA TYR A 22 -20.81 5.56 -3.44
C TYR A 22 -19.31 5.26 -3.28
N ARG A 23 -18.42 6.09 -3.82
CA ARG A 23 -16.98 5.81 -3.77
C ARG A 23 -16.39 6.04 -2.38
N ILE A 24 -17.00 6.90 -1.55
CA ILE A 24 -16.63 7.11 -0.15
C ILE A 24 -16.66 5.83 0.69
N ILE A 25 -17.62 4.93 0.44
CA ILE A 25 -17.76 3.66 1.18
C ILE A 25 -16.48 2.83 1.04
N ARG A 26 -15.96 2.72 -0.18
CA ARG A 26 -14.71 1.99 -0.46
C ARG A 26 -13.48 2.69 0.12
N VAL A 27 -13.47 4.03 0.09
CA VAL A 27 -12.39 4.83 0.69
C VAL A 27 -12.33 4.58 2.19
N LYS A 28 -13.48 4.68 2.87
CA LYS A 28 -13.60 4.45 4.31
C LYS A 28 -13.11 3.08 4.71
N GLU A 29 -13.63 2.02 4.08
CA GLU A 29 -13.19 0.65 4.36
C GLU A 29 -11.67 0.47 4.17
N ALA A 30 -11.10 1.11 3.15
CA ALA A 30 -9.68 0.99 2.87
C ALA A 30 -8.81 1.75 3.90
N VAL A 31 -9.25 2.92 4.36
CA VAL A 31 -8.51 3.68 5.38
C VAL A 31 -8.66 3.03 6.75
N GLU A 32 -9.85 2.54 7.11
CA GLU A 32 -10.05 1.78 8.36
C GLU A 32 -9.13 0.57 8.41
N LYS A 33 -9.11 -0.27 7.37
CA LYS A 33 -8.19 -1.42 7.26
C LYS A 33 -6.71 -0.99 7.35
N PHE A 34 -6.35 0.15 6.77
CA PHE A 34 -4.99 0.68 6.85
C PHE A 34 -4.60 1.09 8.28
N LEU A 35 -5.51 1.70 9.03
CA LEU A 35 -5.27 2.06 10.43
C LEU A 35 -5.13 0.81 11.31
N GLU A 36 -5.96 -0.21 11.10
CA GLU A 36 -5.91 -1.47 11.85
C GLU A 36 -4.58 -2.22 11.67
N PHE A 37 -3.99 -2.18 10.48
CA PHE A 37 -2.71 -2.86 10.20
C PHE A 37 -1.56 -2.34 11.08
N ARG A 38 -1.62 -1.08 11.50
CA ARG A 38 -0.57 -0.43 12.30
C ARG A 38 -0.79 -0.56 13.81
N ASP A 39 -1.88 -1.21 14.24
CA ASP A 39 -2.21 -1.35 15.65
C ASP A 39 -1.51 -2.58 16.27
N TYR A 40 -0.49 -2.31 17.10
CA TYR A 40 0.25 -3.34 17.84
C TYR A 40 -0.58 -3.93 19.00
N SER A 41 -1.64 -3.26 19.42
CA SER A 41 -2.52 -3.71 20.52
C SER A 41 -3.34 -4.95 20.12
N LYS A 42 -3.56 -5.14 18.81
CA LYS A 42 -4.27 -6.30 18.24
C LYS A 42 -3.44 -7.58 18.19
N GLY A 43 -2.25 -7.58 18.81
CA GLY A 43 -1.35 -8.71 18.91
C GLY A 43 -0.10 -8.56 18.05
N ILE A 44 0.98 -9.21 18.47
CA ILE A 44 2.30 -9.11 17.85
C ILE A 44 2.79 -10.52 17.56
N ALA A 45 3.19 -10.77 16.31
CA ALA A 45 3.92 -11.96 15.92
C ALA A 45 5.43 -11.72 16.11
N ARG A 46 6.07 -12.59 16.89
CA ARG A 46 7.54 -12.67 16.97
C ARG A 46 8.02 -13.65 15.92
N ILE A 47 8.84 -13.16 14.98
CA ILE A 47 9.44 -13.99 13.94
C ILE A 47 10.91 -14.15 14.30
N LYS A 48 11.33 -15.40 14.55
CA LYS A 48 12.71 -15.77 14.84
C LYS A 48 13.27 -16.57 13.68
N CYS A 49 14.48 -16.24 13.24
CA CYS A 49 15.19 -17.05 12.27
C CYS A 49 15.55 -18.42 12.89
N THR A 50 15.27 -19.51 12.17
CA THR A 50 15.56 -20.88 12.62
C THR A 50 17.02 -21.29 12.41
N ASN A 51 17.80 -20.48 11.69
CA ASN A 51 19.21 -20.79 11.40
C ASN A 51 20.06 -20.57 12.67
N PRO A 52 20.82 -21.57 13.15
CA PRO A 52 21.62 -21.46 14.38
C PRO A 52 22.72 -20.39 14.34
N VAL A 53 23.11 -19.90 13.16
CA VAL A 53 24.11 -18.83 13.00
C VAL A 53 23.47 -17.44 12.94
N CYS A 54 22.14 -17.36 12.77
CA CYS A 54 21.40 -16.12 12.59
C CYS A 54 20.40 -15.93 13.73
N ASP A 55 20.71 -15.05 14.68
CA ASP A 55 19.81 -14.71 15.80
C ASP A 55 18.94 -13.49 15.49
N HIS A 56 18.56 -13.30 14.22
CA HIS A 56 17.66 -12.22 13.85
C HIS A 56 16.24 -12.51 14.33
N GLU A 57 15.74 -11.61 15.17
CA GLU A 57 14.37 -11.59 15.63
C GLU A 57 13.74 -10.24 15.34
N TYR A 58 12.50 -10.24 14.87
CA TYR A 58 11.74 -9.01 14.72
C TYR A 58 10.27 -9.22 15.03
N PHE A 59 9.67 -8.14 15.53
CA PHE A 59 8.25 -8.08 15.87
C PHE A 59 7.46 -7.46 14.72
N ARG A 60 6.36 -8.10 14.34
CA ARG A 60 5.38 -7.58 13.39
C ARG A 60 4.01 -7.55 14.07
N PRO A 61 3.19 -6.51 13.87
CA PRO A 61 1.78 -6.58 14.22
C PRO A 61 1.16 -7.83 13.60
N PHE A 62 0.31 -8.54 14.34
CA PHE A 62 -0.30 -9.78 13.88
C PHE A 62 -1.17 -9.55 12.64
N VAL A 63 -1.94 -8.46 12.65
CA VAL A 63 -2.70 -7.96 11.50
C VAL A 63 -1.79 -7.71 10.30
N ALA A 64 -0.54 -7.30 10.55
CA ALA A 64 0.42 -7.04 9.50
C ALA A 64 1.09 -8.28 8.89
N SER A 65 1.19 -9.37 9.66
CA SER A 65 1.68 -10.67 9.17
C SER A 65 0.66 -11.40 8.31
N LEU A 66 -0.63 -11.06 8.40
CA LEU A 66 -1.64 -11.63 7.53
C LEU A 66 -1.48 -11.05 6.11
N LYS A 67 -1.04 -11.90 5.17
CA LYS A 67 -0.77 -11.61 3.74
C LYS A 67 -1.90 -10.85 3.03
N TRP A 68 -3.12 -10.85 3.57
CA TRP A 68 -4.31 -10.21 3.03
C TRP A 68 -4.56 -8.77 3.53
N ALA A 69 -4.07 -8.38 4.70
CA ALA A 69 -4.46 -7.13 5.34
C ALA A 69 -3.91 -5.86 4.65
N CYS A 70 -2.68 -5.90 4.13
CA CYS A 70 -2.07 -4.77 3.39
C CYS A 70 -2.35 -4.78 1.87
N LYS A 71 -3.13 -5.75 1.36
CA LYS A 71 -3.24 -5.98 -0.08
C LYS A 71 -4.25 -5.05 -0.74
N ASN A 72 -5.24 -4.55 0.01
CA ASN A 72 -6.25 -3.65 -0.51
C ASN A 72 -5.75 -2.21 -0.45
N TRP A 73 -5.61 -1.62 -1.65
CA TRP A 73 -5.13 -0.27 -1.93
C TRP A 73 -3.63 0.00 -1.73
N TYR A 74 -3.07 0.65 -2.74
CA TYR A 74 -1.68 1.13 -2.83
C TYR A 74 -1.40 2.28 -1.83
N LEU A 75 -2.07 2.31 -0.68
CA LEU A 75 -1.93 3.34 0.34
C LEU A 75 -0.62 3.21 1.10
N CYS A 76 -0.23 1.97 1.43
CA CYS A 76 1.02 1.73 2.14
C CYS A 76 2.20 1.82 1.18
N PRO A 77 3.18 2.72 1.40
CA PRO A 77 4.33 2.87 0.51
C PRO A 77 5.16 1.59 0.42
N SER A 78 5.32 0.86 1.53
CA SER A 78 6.07 -0.40 1.55
C SER A 78 5.38 -1.52 0.75
N CYS A 79 4.05 -1.68 0.90
CA CYS A 79 3.30 -2.69 0.15
C CYS A 79 3.15 -2.30 -1.34
N HIS A 80 3.04 -1.01 -1.64
CA HIS A 80 3.05 -0.49 -3.01
C HIS A 80 4.40 -0.75 -3.69
N GLN A 81 5.51 -0.42 -3.04
CA GLN A 81 6.86 -0.69 -3.57
C GLN A 81 7.06 -2.18 -3.83
N LYS A 82 6.69 -3.06 -2.90
CA LYS A 82 6.76 -4.51 -3.11
C LYS A 82 5.96 -4.95 -4.34
N LYS A 83 4.74 -4.44 -4.51
CA LYS A 83 3.91 -4.77 -5.68
C LYS A 83 4.52 -4.25 -6.98
N LEU A 84 5.07 -3.04 -6.98
CA LEU A 84 5.76 -2.49 -8.14
C LEU A 84 6.96 -3.35 -8.54
N LEU A 85 7.77 -3.79 -7.56
CA LEU A 85 8.91 -4.67 -7.82
C LEU A 85 8.48 -6.00 -8.43
N LEU A 86 7.51 -6.69 -7.81
CA LEU A 86 6.97 -7.95 -8.34
C LEU A 86 6.35 -7.79 -9.73
N LEU A 87 5.69 -6.66 -9.98
CA LEU A 87 5.15 -6.34 -11.29
C LEU A 87 6.27 -6.11 -12.31
N SER A 88 7.33 -5.40 -11.93
CA SER A 88 8.47 -5.12 -12.81
C SER A 88 9.24 -6.37 -13.19
N GLU A 89 9.45 -7.29 -12.24
CA GLU A 89 10.03 -8.62 -12.49
C GLU A 89 9.17 -9.39 -13.49
N HIS A 90 7.85 -9.47 -13.23
CA HIS A 90 6.94 -10.17 -14.13
C HIS A 90 6.90 -9.56 -15.53
N LEU A 91 6.90 -8.23 -15.64
CA LEU A 91 6.95 -7.54 -16.93
C LEU A 91 8.25 -7.85 -17.67
N SER A 92 9.39 -7.78 -16.99
CA SER A 92 10.69 -8.04 -17.60
C SER A 92 10.86 -9.49 -18.06
N GLU A 93 10.34 -10.46 -17.31
CA GLU A 93 10.55 -11.89 -17.58
C GLU A 93 9.50 -12.48 -18.53
N ASN A 94 8.25 -12.02 -18.46
CA ASN A 94 7.12 -12.71 -19.11
C ASN A 94 6.40 -11.89 -20.18
N VAL A 95 6.57 -10.56 -20.21
CA VAL A 95 5.76 -9.68 -21.06
C VAL A 95 6.59 -8.89 -22.06
N LEU A 96 7.71 -8.30 -21.62
CA LEU A 96 8.54 -7.43 -22.45
C LEU A 96 9.50 -8.26 -23.30
N LEU A 97 9.48 -8.00 -24.61
CA LEU A 97 10.48 -8.53 -25.55
C LEU A 97 11.79 -7.75 -25.38
N THR A 98 12.92 -8.44 -25.51
CA THR A 98 14.26 -7.85 -25.41
C THR A 98 14.58 -7.04 -26.68
N LEU A 99 13.95 -5.88 -26.82
CA LEU A 99 14.19 -4.93 -27.91
C LEU A 99 15.16 -3.83 -27.46
N PRO A 100 15.80 -3.07 -28.36
CA PRO A 100 16.51 -1.86 -27.98
C PRO A 100 15.48 -0.77 -27.60
N HIS A 101 15.40 -0.45 -26.31
CA HIS A 101 14.51 0.59 -25.79
C HIS A 101 15.31 1.90 -25.66
N SER A 102 14.81 3.01 -26.19
CA SER A 102 15.38 4.34 -25.95
C SER A 102 14.55 5.10 -24.91
N GLN A 103 15.11 5.33 -23.72
CA GLN A 103 14.49 6.17 -22.70
C GLN A 103 14.89 7.64 -22.94
N LEU A 104 13.91 8.47 -23.30
CA LEU A 104 14.07 9.92 -23.42
C LEU A 104 13.56 10.58 -22.14
N VAL A 105 14.44 11.27 -21.40
CA VAL A 105 14.06 12.05 -20.22
C VAL A 105 14.01 13.52 -20.62
N LEU A 106 12.80 14.08 -20.66
CA LEU A 106 12.59 15.50 -20.92
C LEU A 106 12.55 16.24 -19.58
N SER A 107 13.55 17.08 -19.32
CA SER A 107 13.59 17.94 -18.14
C SER A 107 12.98 19.29 -18.46
N MET A 108 11.91 19.66 -17.76
CA MET A 108 11.33 21.00 -17.82
C MET A 108 12.00 21.87 -16.76
N LEU A 109 12.49 23.05 -17.14
CA LEU A 109 12.94 24.07 -16.21
C LEU A 109 11.72 24.67 -15.50
N LYS A 110 11.80 24.79 -14.17
CA LYS A 110 10.75 25.43 -13.38
C LYS A 110 10.82 26.95 -13.60
N PRO A 111 9.69 27.61 -13.92
CA PRO A 111 9.61 29.07 -14.00
C PRO A 111 9.79 29.73 -12.63
#